data_AF-A0A2K0WLA8-F1
#
_entry.id   AF-A0A2K0WLA8-F1
#
_cell.length_a   1.000
_cell.length_b   1.000
_cell.length_c   1.000
_cell.angle_alpha   90.00
_cell.angle_beta   90.00
_cell.angle_gamma   90.00
#
_symmetry.space_group_name_H-M   'P 1'
#
loop_
_entity.id
_entity.type
_entity.pdbx_description
1 polymer ?
#
loop_
_entity_poly.entity_id
_entity_poly.type
_entity_poly.pdbx_seq_one_letter_code
_entity_poly.pdbx_strand_id
1 'polypeptide(L)'
;MGFHMSSLVALAALLRASYAFSVTADTDGDALASAIFGTGISVISASFTGASDSSGTFTDGPFGMGDAAILTSGAAVGALPNGGHFVDNGAAGSVTYCGGSSSNNAAILTADVMLLPGFGGMRFEVVMASEESGGVPDPIGIFVDNQNYALDGNGNRLTAVSPWLSQPLVIVPPNSVTSYASSSPPYWIDVPLLPGGPQTVVVAICDASDAVFDSALMIKAEACVDCNEPFRLAYVTTTTTLAAGDTPYTSTVTASGTVSGTIEIGVTAEETSATT
;
A
#
# COMPACT_ATOMS: atom_id res chain seq x y z
N MET A 1 -2.22 -59.11 -33.22
CA MET A 1 -2.84 -59.23 -31.89
C MET A 1 -1.71 -59.36 -30.87
N GLY A 2 -1.50 -58.48 -29.90
CA GLY A 2 -2.24 -57.29 -29.49
C GLY A 2 -1.29 -56.19 -29.01
N PHE A 3 -1.80 -54.96 -29.07
CA PHE A 3 -1.19 -53.79 -28.47
C PHE A 3 -1.37 -53.88 -26.95
N HIS A 4 -0.28 -53.76 -26.19
CA HIS A 4 -0.36 -53.44 -24.77
C HIS A 4 -0.08 -51.95 -24.58
N MET A 5 -1.18 -51.20 -24.46
CA MET A 5 -1.22 -49.88 -23.83
C MET A 5 -0.86 -50.04 -22.35
N SER A 6 0.18 -49.34 -21.90
CA SER A 6 0.48 -49.20 -20.48
C SER A 6 0.91 -47.77 -20.15
N SER A 7 -0.03 -47.06 -19.52
CA SER A 7 0.16 -45.98 -18.55
C SER A 7 0.71 -44.63 -19.04
N LEU A 8 -0.20 -43.74 -19.50
CA LEU A 8 -0.05 -42.31 -19.23
C LEU A 8 -0.19 -42.11 -17.72
N VAL A 9 0.91 -41.85 -17.03
CA VAL A 9 0.86 -41.26 -15.70
C VAL A 9 0.34 -39.84 -15.87
N ALA A 10 -0.87 -39.59 -15.35
CA ALA A 10 -1.45 -38.27 -15.25
C ALA A 10 -0.56 -37.41 -14.34
N LEU A 11 0.27 -36.57 -14.95
CA LEU A 11 0.87 -35.43 -14.29
C LEU A 11 -0.24 -34.39 -14.12
N ALA A 12 -1.09 -34.56 -13.11
CA ALA A 12 -1.91 -33.47 -12.62
C ALA A 12 -0.93 -32.46 -12.02
N ALA A 13 -0.46 -31.55 -12.87
CA ALA A 13 0.25 -30.38 -12.43
C ALA A 13 -0.60 -29.73 -11.34
N LEU A 14 -0.05 -29.64 -10.13
CA LEU A 14 -0.46 -28.60 -9.21
C LEU A 14 -0.19 -27.28 -9.94
N LEU A 15 -1.18 -26.78 -10.67
CA LEU A 15 -1.35 -25.36 -10.91
C LEU A 15 -1.48 -24.75 -9.52
N ARG A 16 -0.34 -24.48 -8.86
CA ARG A 16 -0.29 -23.37 -7.92
C ARG A 16 -0.80 -22.21 -8.76
N ALA A 17 -1.97 -21.66 -8.43
CA ALA A 17 -2.33 -20.36 -8.91
C ALA A 17 -1.09 -19.49 -8.64
N SER A 18 -0.39 -19.09 -9.69
CA SER A 18 0.63 -18.06 -9.57
C SER A 18 -0.19 -16.82 -9.25
N TYR A 19 -0.36 -16.54 -7.96
CA TYR A 19 -0.81 -15.24 -7.53
C TYR A 19 0.21 -14.27 -8.11
N ALA A 20 -0.28 -13.39 -8.95
CA ALA A 20 0.49 -12.38 -9.63
C ALA A 20 -0.27 -11.09 -9.46
N PHE A 21 0.47 -10.02 -9.13
CA PHE A 21 -0.08 -8.69 -9.04
C PHE A 21 -0.92 -8.38 -10.28
N SER A 22 -2.19 -8.06 -10.06
CA SER A 22 -3.15 -7.75 -11.10
C SER A 22 -3.87 -6.46 -10.78
N VAL A 23 -4.22 -5.66 -11.78
CA VAL A 23 -4.98 -4.42 -11.60
C VAL A 23 -6.14 -4.43 -12.57
N THR A 24 -7.33 -4.13 -12.07
CA THR A 24 -8.54 -3.89 -12.86
C THR A 24 -8.97 -2.45 -12.63
N ALA A 25 -8.95 -1.63 -13.69
CA ALA A 25 -9.43 -0.26 -13.62
C ALA A 25 -10.91 -0.24 -13.22
N ASP A 26 -11.25 0.65 -12.29
CA ASP A 26 -12.59 0.81 -11.73
C ASP A 26 -12.72 2.24 -11.21
N THR A 27 -13.89 2.83 -11.39
CA THR A 27 -14.21 4.20 -10.91
C THR A 27 -15.49 4.22 -10.07
N ASP A 28 -16.06 3.05 -9.76
CA ASP A 28 -17.13 2.93 -8.79
C ASP A 28 -16.56 3.21 -7.38
N GLY A 29 -16.99 4.31 -6.77
CA GLY A 29 -16.53 4.73 -5.46
C GLY A 29 -16.79 3.69 -4.38
N ASP A 30 -17.94 3.01 -4.41
CA ASP A 30 -18.30 1.99 -3.42
C ASP A 30 -17.45 0.73 -3.61
N ALA A 31 -17.12 0.36 -4.86
CA ALA A 31 -16.22 -0.76 -5.15
C ALA A 31 -14.79 -0.47 -4.66
N LEU A 32 -14.26 0.71 -4.95
CA LEU A 32 -12.94 1.15 -4.48
C LEU A 32 -12.88 1.23 -2.95
N ALA A 33 -13.90 1.82 -2.31
CA ALA A 33 -13.96 1.90 -0.86
C ALA A 33 -14.07 0.51 -0.22
N SER A 34 -14.84 -0.41 -0.79
CA SER A 34 -14.96 -1.79 -0.30
C SER A 34 -13.64 -2.56 -0.43
N ALA A 35 -12.81 -2.24 -1.42
CA ALA A 35 -11.48 -2.82 -1.57
C ALA A 35 -10.45 -2.19 -0.60
N ILE A 36 -10.60 -0.92 -0.24
CA ILE A 36 -9.71 -0.23 0.70
C ILE A 36 -10.06 -0.59 2.14
N PHE A 37 -11.31 -0.42 2.55
CA PHE A 37 -11.72 -0.50 3.95
C PHE A 37 -12.14 -1.93 4.33
N GLY A 38 -11.21 -2.64 4.97
CA GLY A 38 -11.37 -4.03 5.38
C GLY A 38 -11.91 -4.19 6.80
N THR A 39 -11.34 -5.19 7.49
CA THR A 39 -11.81 -5.66 8.80
C THR A 39 -12.03 -4.52 9.80
N GLY A 40 -13.21 -4.53 10.43
CA GLY A 40 -13.56 -3.58 11.49
C GLY A 40 -14.04 -2.21 11.01
N ILE A 41 -14.10 -1.98 9.69
CA ILE A 41 -14.61 -0.74 9.09
C ILE A 41 -15.84 -1.08 8.24
N SER A 42 -16.91 -0.29 8.38
CA SER A 42 -18.08 -0.35 7.50
C SER A 42 -18.09 0.86 6.58
N VAL A 43 -18.18 0.62 5.26
CA VAL A 43 -18.42 1.70 4.28
C VAL A 43 -19.91 2.06 4.31
N ILE A 44 -20.22 3.35 4.38
CA ILE A 44 -21.59 3.89 4.33
C ILE A 44 -21.92 4.33 2.91
N SER A 45 -21.02 5.07 2.29
CA SER A 45 -21.10 5.55 0.91
C SER A 45 -19.74 6.02 0.44
N ALA A 46 -19.46 5.92 -0.84
CA ALA A 46 -18.26 6.48 -1.43
C ALA A 46 -18.48 7.05 -2.83
N SER A 47 -17.56 7.91 -3.25
CA SER A 47 -17.54 8.52 -4.57
C SER A 47 -16.11 8.72 -5.04
N PHE A 48 -15.89 8.49 -6.32
CA PHE A 48 -14.60 8.72 -6.97
C PHE A 48 -14.67 9.96 -7.86
N THR A 49 -13.59 10.72 -7.90
CA THR A 49 -13.37 11.85 -8.82
C THR A 49 -11.97 11.71 -9.42
N GLY A 50 -11.90 11.61 -10.74
CA GLY A 50 -10.66 11.44 -11.50
C GLY A 50 -10.97 11.05 -12.95
N ALA A 51 -9.93 10.65 -13.69
CA ALA A 51 -10.10 10.09 -15.02
C ALA A 51 -10.71 8.67 -14.95
N SER A 52 -11.29 8.19 -16.06
CA SER A 52 -11.99 6.90 -16.10
C SER A 52 -11.10 5.67 -15.84
N ASP A 53 -9.79 5.86 -15.93
CA ASP A 53 -8.77 4.84 -15.76
C ASP A 53 -7.77 5.18 -14.65
N SER A 54 -7.95 6.26 -13.88
CA SER A 54 -6.99 6.69 -12.86
C SER A 54 -7.17 6.03 -11.49
N SER A 55 -7.99 4.98 -11.42
CA SER A 55 -8.12 4.13 -10.24
C SER A 55 -8.56 2.71 -10.60
N GLY A 56 -8.46 1.81 -9.64
CA GLY A 56 -8.88 0.42 -9.80
C GLY A 56 -8.71 -0.40 -8.54
N THR A 57 -9.10 -1.67 -8.63
CA THR A 57 -8.83 -2.69 -7.61
C THR A 57 -7.70 -3.59 -8.07
N PHE A 58 -7.00 -4.21 -7.11
CA PHE A 58 -5.95 -5.17 -7.39
C PHE A 58 -6.05 -6.41 -6.52
N THR A 59 -5.45 -7.49 -7.00
CA THR A 59 -5.24 -8.72 -6.25
C THR A 59 -3.77 -9.04 -6.16
N ASP A 60 -3.38 -9.73 -5.08
CA ASP A 60 -1.98 -10.11 -4.82
C ASP A 60 -1.03 -8.91 -4.99
N GLY A 61 -1.36 -7.83 -4.28
CA GLY A 61 -0.64 -6.57 -4.26
C GLY A 61 0.83 -6.71 -3.87
N PRO A 62 1.65 -5.70 -4.20
CA PRO A 62 3.08 -5.74 -3.89
C PRO A 62 3.32 -5.90 -2.39
N PHE A 63 4.45 -6.52 -2.06
CA PHE A 63 5.04 -6.51 -0.73
C PHE A 63 4.14 -7.05 0.39
N GLY A 64 3.27 -8.01 0.06
CA GLY A 64 2.38 -8.67 1.02
C GLY A 64 1.09 -7.91 1.33
N MET A 65 0.77 -6.88 0.55
CA MET A 65 -0.43 -6.07 0.77
C MET A 65 -1.73 -6.87 0.60
N GLY A 66 -1.72 -7.90 -0.26
CA GLY A 66 -2.92 -8.69 -0.58
C GLY A 66 -3.83 -7.96 -1.56
N ASP A 67 -5.14 -8.08 -1.41
CA ASP A 67 -6.10 -7.46 -2.32
C ASP A 67 -6.51 -6.08 -1.80
N ALA A 68 -6.53 -5.05 -2.65
CA ALA A 68 -6.97 -3.70 -2.28
C ALA A 68 -7.25 -2.79 -3.49
N ALA A 69 -7.07 -1.47 -3.35
CA ALA A 69 -7.26 -0.51 -4.43
C ALA A 69 -6.03 0.37 -4.71
N ILE A 70 -5.97 0.84 -5.95
CA ILE A 70 -4.95 1.75 -6.48
C ILE A 70 -5.61 3.03 -6.98
N LEU A 71 -5.02 4.17 -6.63
CA LEU A 71 -5.29 5.48 -7.23
C LEU A 71 -4.00 5.96 -7.89
N THR A 72 -4.06 6.66 -9.02
CA THR A 72 -2.86 7.10 -9.74
C THR A 72 -3.07 8.44 -10.45
N SER A 73 -1.98 9.20 -10.65
CA SER A 73 -1.96 10.34 -11.56
C SER A 73 -1.94 9.96 -13.04
N GLY A 74 -1.69 8.69 -13.37
CA GLY A 74 -1.77 8.16 -14.73
C GLY A 74 -2.97 7.25 -14.94
N ALA A 75 -2.73 6.11 -15.58
CA ALA A 75 -3.68 5.00 -15.72
C ALA A 75 -3.38 3.87 -14.71
N ALA A 76 -4.39 3.32 -14.04
CA ALA A 76 -4.24 2.32 -12.99
C ALA A 76 -3.58 1.03 -13.50
N VAL A 77 -3.96 0.58 -14.69
CA VAL A 77 -3.30 -0.55 -15.38
C VAL A 77 -1.86 -0.23 -15.80
N GLY A 78 -1.49 1.06 -15.79
CA GLY A 78 -0.13 1.55 -15.96
C GLY A 78 0.85 0.96 -14.96
N ALA A 79 0.38 0.62 -13.74
CA ALA A 79 1.18 -0.01 -12.69
C ALA A 79 1.63 -1.45 -13.01
N LEU A 80 1.00 -2.12 -13.98
CA LEU A 80 1.37 -3.48 -14.39
C LEU A 80 2.59 -3.49 -15.31
N PRO A 81 3.37 -4.58 -15.37
CA PRO A 81 4.53 -4.67 -16.27
C PRO A 81 4.21 -4.28 -17.72
N ASN A 82 5.02 -3.38 -18.29
CA ASN A 82 4.83 -2.75 -19.60
C ASN A 82 3.63 -1.79 -19.72
N GLY A 83 3.01 -1.42 -18.60
CA GLY A 83 2.00 -0.37 -18.54
C GLY A 83 2.59 1.02 -18.84
N GLY A 84 1.71 1.92 -19.29
CA GLY A 84 2.06 3.32 -19.50
C GLY A 84 2.25 4.03 -18.16
N HIS A 85 3.43 4.62 -17.97
CA HIS A 85 3.83 5.36 -16.78
C HIS A 85 4.18 6.83 -17.13
N PHE A 86 3.77 7.26 -18.32
CA PHE A 86 3.92 8.62 -18.82
C PHE A 86 2.59 9.15 -19.41
N VAL A 87 1.51 9.14 -18.64
CA VAL A 87 0.14 9.32 -19.13
C VAL A 87 -0.55 10.52 -18.47
N ASP A 88 -0.66 11.62 -19.21
CA ASP A 88 -1.60 12.69 -18.85
C ASP A 88 -3.05 12.16 -18.97
N ASN A 89 -3.66 11.86 -17.83
CA ASN A 89 -5.03 11.35 -17.78
C ASN A 89 -6.11 12.45 -17.97
N GLY A 90 -5.70 13.72 -18.09
CA GLY A 90 -6.56 14.87 -18.35
C GLY A 90 -7.46 15.33 -17.20
N ALA A 91 -7.42 14.68 -16.03
CA ALA A 91 -8.16 15.13 -14.86
C ALA A 91 -7.54 16.43 -14.30
N ALA A 92 -8.38 17.29 -13.70
CA ALA A 92 -7.89 18.46 -12.98
C ALA A 92 -7.10 18.02 -11.73
N GLY A 93 -6.14 18.85 -11.30
CA GLY A 93 -5.50 18.68 -9.99
C GLY A 93 -6.40 19.05 -8.81
N SER A 94 -5.82 19.06 -7.61
CA SER A 94 -6.54 19.37 -6.37
C SER A 94 -5.67 20.15 -5.38
N VAL A 95 -5.88 21.46 -5.28
CA VAL A 95 -5.20 22.27 -4.25
C VAL A 95 -5.57 21.80 -2.84
N THR A 96 -6.83 21.43 -2.63
CA THR A 96 -7.35 21.00 -1.32
C THR A 96 -6.67 19.73 -0.84
N TYR A 97 -6.64 18.70 -1.68
CA TYR A 97 -6.22 17.37 -1.26
C TYR A 97 -4.81 17.02 -1.65
N CYS A 98 -4.20 17.72 -2.62
CA CYS A 98 -2.82 17.51 -3.08
C CYS A 98 -1.87 18.66 -2.72
N GLY A 99 -2.41 19.80 -2.28
CA GLY A 99 -1.59 20.96 -1.95
C GLY A 99 -0.91 21.57 -3.18
N GLY A 100 -0.26 22.72 -2.96
CA GLY A 100 0.42 23.44 -4.05
C GLY A 100 -0.52 24.17 -5.00
N SER A 101 0.00 25.15 -5.74
CA SER A 101 -0.75 25.92 -6.74
C SER A 101 -0.80 25.26 -8.11
N SER A 102 -0.02 24.20 -8.33
CA SER A 102 0.14 23.51 -9.61
C SER A 102 0.10 22.00 -9.39
N SER A 103 -1.11 21.44 -9.34
CA SER A 103 -1.33 19.98 -9.40
C SER A 103 -2.17 19.65 -10.62
N ASN A 104 -1.98 18.44 -11.13
CA ASN A 104 -2.68 17.87 -12.27
C ASN A 104 -3.18 16.46 -11.93
N ASN A 105 -4.02 15.91 -12.80
CA ASN A 105 -4.33 14.49 -12.86
C ASN A 105 -4.79 13.86 -11.53
N ALA A 106 -5.61 14.56 -10.76
CA ALA A 106 -6.03 14.06 -9.46
C ALA A 106 -6.89 12.80 -9.58
N ALA A 107 -6.57 11.79 -8.78
CA ALA A 107 -7.46 10.68 -8.45
C ALA A 107 -7.83 10.79 -6.97
N ILE A 108 -9.14 10.91 -6.70
CA ILE A 108 -9.66 11.21 -5.36
C ILE A 108 -10.82 10.28 -5.04
N LEU A 109 -10.69 9.50 -3.99
CA LEU A 109 -11.78 8.75 -3.38
C LEU A 109 -12.23 9.47 -2.12
N THR A 110 -13.53 9.78 -2.02
CA THR A 110 -14.17 10.25 -0.79
C THR A 110 -15.12 9.15 -0.29
N ALA A 111 -14.98 8.72 0.95
CA ALA A 111 -15.81 7.70 1.56
C ALA A 111 -16.27 8.12 2.97
N ASP A 112 -17.53 7.88 3.28
CA ASP A 112 -18.01 7.92 4.66
C ASP A 112 -17.95 6.49 5.21
N VAL A 113 -17.27 6.33 6.34
CA VAL A 113 -17.03 5.04 6.98
C VAL A 113 -17.40 5.07 8.46
N MET A 114 -17.61 3.92 9.06
CA MET A 114 -17.83 3.81 10.50
C MET A 114 -17.02 2.64 11.06
N LEU A 115 -16.37 2.86 12.21
CA LEU A 115 -15.71 1.79 12.94
C LEU A 115 -16.72 0.90 13.63
N LEU A 116 -16.51 -0.42 13.56
CA LEU A 116 -17.26 -1.37 14.35
C LEU A 116 -16.94 -1.20 15.85
N PRO A 117 -17.86 -1.58 16.76
CA PRO A 117 -17.61 -1.50 18.19
C PRO A 117 -16.34 -2.25 18.61
N GLY A 118 -15.53 -1.61 19.46
CA GLY A 118 -14.28 -2.19 20.00
C GLY A 118 -13.01 -1.68 19.34
N PHE A 119 -13.10 -0.93 18.23
CA PHE A 119 -11.96 -0.28 17.59
C PHE A 119 -11.86 1.19 17.97
N GLY A 120 -10.63 1.70 18.11
CA GLY A 120 -10.33 3.08 18.52
C GLY A 120 -9.76 3.95 17.39
N GLY A 121 -9.48 3.37 16.22
CA GLY A 121 -8.95 4.10 15.08
C GLY A 121 -8.86 3.24 13.81
N MET A 122 -8.19 3.80 12.80
CA MET A 122 -7.89 3.13 11.53
C MET A 122 -6.38 3.03 11.30
N ARG A 123 -5.95 2.01 10.59
CA ARG A 123 -4.59 1.85 10.09
C ARG A 123 -4.63 1.71 8.59
N PHE A 124 -3.94 2.59 7.88
CA PHE A 124 -3.75 2.50 6.45
C PHE A 124 -2.42 1.81 6.15
N GLU A 125 -2.41 0.82 5.27
CA GLU A 125 -1.20 0.30 4.66
C GLU A 125 -1.06 0.90 3.27
N VAL A 126 0.09 1.53 2.99
CA VAL A 126 0.34 2.24 1.75
C VAL A 126 1.63 1.79 1.09
N VAL A 127 1.60 1.68 -0.23
CA VAL A 127 2.77 1.62 -1.11
C VAL A 127 2.62 2.74 -2.12
N MET A 128 3.65 3.57 -2.23
CA MET A 128 3.74 4.55 -3.30
C MET A 128 4.74 4.06 -4.34
N ALA A 129 4.35 4.09 -5.61
CA ALA A 129 5.23 3.77 -6.73
C ALA A 129 5.21 4.93 -7.73
N SER A 130 6.35 5.25 -8.33
CA SER A 130 6.49 6.50 -9.09
C SER A 130 7.62 6.45 -10.11
N GLU A 131 7.39 7.11 -11.25
CA GLU A 131 8.45 7.51 -12.19
C GLU A 131 9.21 8.76 -11.72
N GLU A 132 8.63 9.54 -10.80
CA GLU A 132 9.17 10.80 -10.27
C GLU A 132 10.14 10.61 -9.09
N SER A 133 10.71 9.42 -8.92
CA SER A 133 11.65 9.18 -7.84
C SER A 133 12.90 10.07 -7.96
N GLY A 134 12.97 11.11 -7.12
CA GLY A 134 14.03 12.12 -7.13
C GLY A 134 13.78 13.32 -8.05
N GLY A 135 12.60 13.42 -8.66
CA GLY A 135 12.16 14.50 -9.53
C GLY A 135 11.16 15.44 -8.88
N VAL A 136 9.93 15.45 -9.39
CA VAL A 136 8.83 16.34 -9.01
C VAL A 136 7.96 15.68 -7.91
N PRO A 137 7.58 16.42 -6.85
CA PRO A 137 7.00 15.80 -5.65
C PRO A 137 5.50 15.51 -5.81
N ASP A 138 5.13 14.47 -6.55
CA ASP A 138 3.74 14.02 -6.64
C ASP A 138 3.19 13.71 -5.25
N PRO A 139 2.16 14.43 -4.77
CA PRO A 139 1.70 14.31 -3.40
C PRO A 139 0.60 13.26 -3.25
N ILE A 140 0.64 12.52 -2.14
CA ILE A 140 -0.49 11.72 -1.68
C ILE A 140 -1.19 12.38 -0.49
N GLY A 141 -2.47 12.09 -0.29
CA GLY A 141 -3.30 12.61 0.79
C GLY A 141 -4.18 11.51 1.38
N ILE A 142 -4.25 11.46 2.71
CA ILE A 142 -5.17 10.59 3.47
C ILE A 142 -5.78 11.49 4.52
N PHE A 143 -6.99 11.98 4.28
CA PHE A 143 -7.69 12.86 5.19
C PHE A 143 -8.73 12.08 5.96
N VAL A 144 -8.81 12.27 7.27
CA VAL A 144 -9.92 11.81 8.10
C VAL A 144 -10.48 13.02 8.82
N ASP A 145 -11.77 13.32 8.60
CA ASP A 145 -12.45 14.50 9.14
C ASP A 145 -11.65 15.81 8.91
N ASN A 146 -11.16 15.99 7.68
CA ASN A 146 -10.33 17.11 7.19
C ASN A 146 -8.90 17.20 7.76
N GLN A 147 -8.45 16.25 8.57
CA GLN A 147 -7.06 16.18 9.02
C GLN A 147 -6.25 15.24 8.12
N ASN A 148 -5.14 15.72 7.54
CA ASN A 148 -4.25 14.89 6.74
C ASN A 148 -3.35 14.01 7.63
N TYR A 149 -3.30 12.72 7.32
CA TYR A 149 -2.46 11.70 7.95
C TYR A 149 -1.42 11.12 7.00
N ALA A 150 -1.42 11.48 5.71
CA ALA A 150 -0.35 11.09 4.77
C ALA A 150 0.94 11.88 5.04
N LEU A 151 1.52 11.66 6.22
CA LEU A 151 2.70 12.32 6.75
C LEU A 151 3.76 11.28 7.12
N ASP A 152 5.03 11.66 6.99
CA ASP A 152 6.15 10.88 7.47
C ASP A 152 6.35 11.05 8.99
N GLY A 153 7.33 10.32 9.55
CA GLY A 153 7.68 10.42 10.98
C GLY A 153 8.16 11.80 11.44
N ASN A 154 8.46 12.72 10.54
CA ASN A 154 8.81 14.12 10.85
C ASN A 154 7.62 15.07 10.65
N GLY A 155 6.44 14.57 10.28
CA GLY A 155 5.25 15.36 9.99
C GLY A 155 5.27 16.01 8.59
N ASN A 156 6.19 15.64 7.72
CA ASN A 156 6.19 16.12 6.33
C ASN A 156 5.21 15.31 5.50
N ARG A 157 4.56 15.96 4.54
CA ARG A 157 3.70 15.28 3.59
C ARG A 157 4.45 14.21 2.78
N LEU A 158 3.82 13.06 2.59
CA LEU A 158 4.32 12.00 1.72
C LEU A 158 4.15 12.38 0.24
N THR A 159 5.22 12.19 -0.54
CA THR A 159 5.32 12.53 -1.96
C THR A 159 6.24 11.54 -2.69
N ALA A 160 6.27 11.57 -4.03
CA ALA A 160 7.15 10.73 -4.86
C ALA A 160 8.65 10.92 -4.58
N VAL A 161 9.04 12.08 -4.03
CA VAL A 161 10.44 12.38 -3.67
C VAL A 161 10.74 12.21 -2.18
N SER A 162 9.79 11.67 -1.40
CA SER A 162 10.02 11.41 0.00
C SER A 162 11.18 10.42 0.19
N PRO A 163 11.98 10.53 1.27
CA PRO A 163 13.14 9.66 1.50
C PRO A 163 12.82 8.16 1.48
N TRP A 164 11.56 7.79 1.71
CA TRP A 164 11.05 6.41 1.71
C TRP A 164 10.97 5.77 0.32
N LEU A 165 11.02 6.58 -0.75
CA LEU A 165 11.23 6.14 -2.15
C LEU A 165 12.70 6.31 -2.59
N SER A 166 13.62 6.53 -1.66
CA SER A 166 15.05 6.64 -1.95
C SER A 166 15.87 5.55 -1.27
N GLN A 167 17.11 5.37 -1.72
CA GLN A 167 18.05 4.43 -1.08
C GLN A 167 18.31 4.85 0.38
N PRO A 168 18.38 3.90 1.33
CA PRO A 168 18.42 2.45 1.13
C PRO A 168 17.06 1.72 1.15
N LEU A 169 15.94 2.44 1.23
CA LEU A 169 14.62 1.86 1.49
C LEU A 169 13.86 1.48 0.20
N VAL A 170 14.08 2.23 -0.88
CA VAL A 170 13.40 2.03 -2.16
C VAL A 170 13.52 0.60 -2.67
N ILE A 171 12.41 0.07 -3.17
CA ILE A 171 12.32 -1.22 -3.84
C ILE A 171 12.20 -0.97 -5.34
N VAL A 172 13.15 -1.50 -6.10
CA VAL A 172 13.24 -1.36 -7.55
C VAL A 172 13.16 -2.74 -8.21
N PRO A 173 12.88 -2.83 -9.53
CA PRO A 173 12.98 -4.08 -10.26
C PRO A 173 14.35 -4.76 -10.04
N PRO A 174 14.40 -6.11 -9.95
CA PRO A 174 13.30 -7.06 -10.15
C PRO A 174 12.44 -7.31 -8.88
N ASN A 175 12.74 -6.68 -7.75
CA ASN A 175 11.99 -6.90 -6.51
C ASN A 175 10.66 -6.15 -6.49
N SER A 176 10.56 -5.00 -7.17
CA SER A 176 9.24 -4.38 -7.39
C SER A 176 8.50 -5.07 -8.54
N VAL A 177 7.22 -5.36 -8.32
CA VAL A 177 6.28 -5.86 -9.34
C VAL A 177 5.52 -4.75 -10.06
N THR A 178 5.62 -3.51 -9.58
CA THR A 178 5.06 -2.38 -10.31
C THR A 178 5.96 -2.04 -11.50
N SER A 179 5.39 -1.52 -12.58
CA SER A 179 6.14 -1.01 -13.73
C SER A 179 6.97 0.24 -13.46
N TYR A 180 6.61 0.99 -12.42
CA TYR A 180 7.27 2.24 -12.05
C TYR A 180 8.76 2.04 -11.72
N ALA A 181 9.57 3.08 -11.98
CA ALA A 181 10.99 3.11 -11.69
C ALA A 181 11.33 2.82 -10.22
N SER A 182 10.46 3.19 -9.29
CA SER A 182 10.68 3.00 -7.85
C SER A 182 9.39 2.79 -7.10
N SER A 183 9.44 1.95 -6.06
CA SER A 183 8.36 1.75 -5.10
C SER A 183 8.88 1.91 -3.67
N SER A 184 8.07 2.49 -2.81
CA SER A 184 8.32 2.48 -1.37
C SER A 184 8.12 1.05 -0.83
N PRO A 185 8.76 0.68 0.30
CA PRO A 185 8.23 -0.38 1.15
C PRO A 185 6.77 -0.08 1.56
N PRO A 186 6.00 -1.10 2.00
CA PRO A 186 4.70 -0.87 2.59
C PRO A 186 4.87 -0.20 3.96
N TYR A 187 4.08 0.84 4.22
CA TYR A 187 4.05 1.55 5.50
C TYR A 187 2.66 1.55 6.10
N TRP A 188 2.60 1.42 7.41
CA TRP A 188 1.39 1.69 8.19
C TRP A 188 1.35 3.14 8.64
N ILE A 189 0.18 3.75 8.46
CA ILE A 189 -0.19 5.08 8.93
C ILE A 189 -1.39 4.91 9.86
N ASP A 190 -1.19 5.14 11.16
CA ASP A 190 -2.25 5.04 12.14
C ASP A 190 -3.00 6.37 12.30
N VAL A 191 -4.33 6.27 12.32
CA VAL A 191 -5.27 7.33 12.64
C VAL A 191 -5.85 7.04 14.02
N PRO A 192 -5.32 7.65 15.09
CA PRO A 192 -5.73 7.39 16.48
C PRO A 192 -7.02 8.12 16.86
N LEU A 193 -7.67 7.61 17.91
CA LEU A 193 -8.67 8.33 18.71
C LEU A 193 -9.87 8.86 17.91
N LEU A 194 -10.38 8.05 16.98
CA LEU A 194 -11.54 8.45 16.21
C LEU A 194 -12.79 8.45 17.09
N PRO A 195 -13.60 9.53 17.04
CA PRO A 195 -14.86 9.54 17.76
C PRO A 195 -15.79 8.45 17.21
N GLY A 196 -16.62 7.88 18.07
CA GLY A 196 -17.65 6.96 17.62
C GLY A 196 -18.61 7.66 16.64
N GLY A 197 -18.91 7.02 15.51
CA GLY A 197 -19.82 7.53 14.48
C GLY A 197 -19.23 7.47 13.07
N PRO A 198 -19.96 8.00 12.07
CA PRO A 198 -19.43 8.17 10.71
C PRO A 198 -18.22 9.11 10.69
N GLN A 199 -17.23 8.75 9.87
CA GLN A 199 -16.01 9.50 9.61
C GLN A 199 -15.90 9.71 8.11
N THR A 200 -15.57 10.93 7.67
CA THR A 200 -15.31 11.19 6.26
C THR A 200 -13.83 11.00 5.97
N VAL A 201 -13.52 10.06 5.08
CA VAL A 201 -12.18 9.73 4.63
C VAL A 201 -11.98 10.18 3.19
N VAL A 202 -10.88 10.88 2.90
CA VAL A 202 -10.48 11.22 1.53
C VAL A 202 -9.09 10.67 1.25
N VAL A 203 -8.97 9.83 0.22
CA VAL A 203 -7.70 9.36 -0.31
C VAL A 203 -7.45 10.07 -1.64
N ALA A 204 -6.27 10.66 -1.79
CA ALA A 204 -5.92 11.41 -2.99
C ALA A 204 -4.48 11.17 -3.44
N ILE A 205 -4.26 11.25 -4.74
CA ILE A 205 -2.95 11.38 -5.37
C ILE A 205 -3.07 12.36 -6.53
N CYS A 206 -2.04 13.16 -6.76
CA CYS A 206 -1.96 14.05 -7.92
C CYS A 206 -0.56 14.00 -8.51
N ASP A 207 -0.47 14.40 -9.77
CA ASP A 207 0.76 14.81 -10.41
C ASP A 207 1.08 16.25 -9.98
N ALA A 208 2.34 16.51 -9.64
CA ALA A 208 2.84 17.85 -9.39
C ALA A 208 3.46 18.44 -10.67
N SER A 209 3.02 19.63 -11.05
CA SER A 209 3.62 20.48 -12.10
C SER A 209 3.55 20.00 -13.55
N ASP A 210 3.97 18.79 -13.92
CA ASP A 210 4.30 18.46 -15.32
C ASP A 210 3.27 17.60 -16.08
N ALA A 211 2.33 16.96 -15.37
CA ALA A 211 1.24 16.14 -15.88
C ALA A 211 1.68 14.89 -16.65
N VAL A 212 2.97 14.53 -16.63
CA VAL A 212 3.52 13.51 -17.52
C VAL A 212 4.03 12.31 -16.75
N PHE A 213 4.76 12.46 -15.67
CA PHE A 213 5.39 11.31 -15.00
C PHE A 213 4.47 10.78 -13.91
N ASP A 214 4.04 9.54 -14.08
CA ASP A 214 2.96 9.02 -13.25
C ASP A 214 3.45 8.49 -11.90
N SER A 215 2.56 8.63 -10.91
CA SER A 215 2.68 8.02 -9.59
C SER A 215 1.41 7.25 -9.25
N ALA A 216 1.56 6.20 -8.44
CA ALA A 216 0.48 5.38 -7.92
C ALA A 216 0.54 5.26 -6.41
N LEU A 217 -0.63 5.31 -5.79
CA LEU A 217 -0.88 4.98 -4.40
C LEU A 217 -1.69 3.68 -4.36
N MET A 218 -1.06 2.60 -3.91
CA MET A 218 -1.72 1.36 -3.54
C MET A 218 -2.02 1.40 -2.04
N ILE A 219 -3.27 1.15 -1.67
CA ILE A 219 -3.74 1.43 -0.33
C ILE A 219 -4.81 0.44 0.13
N LYS A 220 -4.73 0.06 1.40
CA LYS A 220 -5.80 -0.61 2.15
C LYS A 220 -5.86 -0.06 3.57
N ALA A 221 -6.94 -0.38 4.28
CA ALA A 221 -7.18 0.04 5.64
C ALA A 221 -7.86 -1.05 6.47
N GLU A 222 -7.54 -1.08 7.75
CA GLU A 222 -8.23 -1.89 8.75
C GLU A 222 -8.50 -1.06 10.01
N ALA A 223 -9.48 -1.45 10.81
CA ALA A 223 -9.67 -0.86 12.12
C ALA A 223 -8.65 -1.44 13.11
N CYS A 224 -8.17 -0.61 14.03
CA CYS A 224 -7.26 -1.03 15.10
C CYS A 224 -7.79 -0.60 16.47
N VAL A 225 -7.51 -1.43 17.48
CA VAL A 225 -7.86 -1.14 18.88
C VAL A 225 -6.93 -0.03 19.40
N ASP A 226 -5.63 -0.25 19.25
CA ASP A 226 -4.58 0.68 19.63
C ASP A 226 -3.78 1.09 18.39
N CYS A 227 -4.26 2.12 17.70
CA CYS A 227 -3.55 2.77 16.60
C CYS A 227 -2.69 3.87 17.20
N ASN A 228 -1.40 3.63 17.45
CA ASN A 228 -0.54 4.56 18.19
C ASN A 228 0.79 4.83 17.51
N GLU A 229 0.98 4.35 16.28
CA GLU A 229 2.21 4.54 15.52
C GLU A 229 1.93 5.34 14.24
N PRO A 230 2.28 6.64 14.20
CA PRO A 230 1.86 7.52 13.11
C PRO A 230 2.42 7.11 11.74
N PHE A 231 3.61 6.50 11.71
CA PHE A 231 4.24 6.00 10.50
C PHE A 231 5.29 4.93 10.82
N ARG A 232 5.15 3.70 10.28
CA ARG A 232 6.15 2.63 10.41
C ARG A 232 6.10 1.63 9.26
N LEU A 233 7.18 0.86 9.08
CA LEU A 233 7.21 -0.23 8.10
C LEU A 233 6.18 -1.31 8.43
N ALA A 234 5.44 -1.74 7.40
CA ALA A 234 4.46 -2.83 7.47
C ALA A 234 5.12 -4.18 7.14
N TYR A 235 6.23 -4.50 7.80
CA TYR A 235 6.93 -5.78 7.65
C TYR A 235 6.54 -6.75 8.75
N VAL A 236 6.66 -8.04 8.44
CA VAL A 236 6.45 -9.10 9.42
C VAL A 236 7.61 -9.12 10.41
N THR A 237 7.32 -9.00 11.70
CA THR A 237 8.36 -9.14 12.74
C THR A 237 8.47 -10.59 13.19
N THR A 238 9.66 -11.15 13.11
CA THR A 238 9.98 -12.49 13.62
C THR A 238 10.98 -12.37 14.77
N THR A 239 10.66 -12.95 15.92
CA THR A 239 11.56 -12.96 17.09
C THR A 239 12.05 -14.37 17.37
N THR A 240 13.36 -14.51 17.48
CA THR A 240 14.02 -15.79 17.78
C THR A 240 14.80 -15.68 19.09
N THR A 241 14.60 -16.65 19.98
CA THR A 241 15.42 -16.77 21.20
C THR A 241 16.77 -17.38 20.85
N LEU A 242 17.85 -16.66 21.17
CA LEU A 242 19.22 -17.05 20.89
C LEU A 242 19.78 -17.97 21.98
N ALA A 243 20.82 -18.73 21.63
CA ALA A 243 21.52 -19.55 22.61
C ALA A 243 22.32 -18.69 23.59
N ALA A 244 22.63 -19.24 24.76
CA ALA A 244 23.44 -18.55 25.75
C ALA A 244 24.83 -18.21 25.17
N GLY A 245 25.19 -16.92 25.20
CA GLY A 245 26.44 -16.40 24.65
C GLY A 245 26.35 -15.82 23.24
N ASP A 246 25.20 -15.95 22.57
CA ASP A 246 24.96 -15.30 21.28
C ASP A 246 24.64 -13.80 21.44
N THR A 247 25.02 -13.01 20.43
CA THR A 247 24.77 -11.57 20.41
C THR A 247 23.39 -11.25 19.84
N PRO A 248 22.55 -10.45 20.54
CA PRO A 248 21.30 -9.94 19.99
C PRO A 248 21.50 -9.21 18.65
N TYR A 249 20.54 -9.31 17.77
CA TYR A 249 20.59 -8.63 16.47
C TYR A 249 19.21 -8.14 16.01
N THR A 250 19.23 -7.21 15.08
CA THR A 250 18.07 -6.85 14.26
C THR A 250 18.52 -6.85 12.80
N SER A 251 17.80 -7.56 11.95
CA SER A 251 18.07 -7.67 10.51
C SER A 251 16.78 -7.41 9.73
N THR A 252 16.91 -6.76 8.57
CA THR A 252 15.78 -6.49 7.70
C THR A 252 15.98 -7.21 6.37
N VAL A 253 15.02 -8.07 6.03
CA VAL A 253 14.89 -8.67 4.70
C VAL A 253 13.88 -7.84 3.92
N THR A 254 14.34 -7.21 2.84
CA THR A 254 13.50 -6.37 1.98
C THR A 254 12.40 -7.19 1.31
N ALA A 255 11.21 -6.61 1.18
CA ALA A 255 10.11 -7.21 0.43
C ALA A 255 10.48 -7.44 -1.05
N SER A 256 9.85 -8.44 -1.67
CA SER A 256 10.08 -8.78 -3.07
C SER A 256 8.84 -9.39 -3.70
N GLY A 257 8.47 -8.88 -4.87
CA GLY A 257 7.25 -9.21 -5.56
C GLY A 257 6.02 -8.95 -4.70
N THR A 258 5.20 -9.97 -4.54
CA THR A 258 3.98 -9.94 -3.72
C THR A 258 4.22 -10.44 -2.29
N VAL A 259 5.47 -10.71 -1.93
CA VAL A 259 5.89 -11.20 -0.61
C VAL A 259 6.36 -10.04 0.27
N SER A 260 5.82 -9.97 1.50
CA SER A 260 6.24 -8.98 2.51
C SER A 260 7.69 -9.13 2.92
N GLY A 261 8.28 -8.02 3.34
CA GLY A 261 9.59 -8.03 3.99
C GLY A 261 9.49 -8.54 5.42
N THR A 262 10.63 -8.80 6.04
CA THR A 262 10.71 -9.32 7.41
C THR A 262 11.71 -8.53 8.23
N ILE A 263 11.32 -8.18 9.46
CA ILE A 263 12.23 -7.69 10.50
C ILE A 263 12.52 -8.86 11.43
N GLU A 264 13.76 -9.34 11.42
CA GLU A 264 14.22 -10.44 12.27
C GLU A 264 14.90 -9.88 13.52
N ILE A 265 14.46 -10.32 14.70
CA ILE A 265 15.00 -9.88 15.99
C ILE A 265 15.49 -11.11 16.76
N GLY A 266 16.80 -11.17 17.01
CA GLY A 266 17.41 -12.16 17.90
C GLY A 266 17.50 -11.61 19.32
N VAL A 267 16.85 -12.26 20.29
CA VAL A 267 16.89 -11.86 21.71
C VAL A 267 17.47 -12.99 22.58
N THR A 268 18.20 -12.64 23.64
CA THR A 268 18.67 -13.62 24.63
C THR A 268 17.50 -14.16 25.46
N ALA A 269 17.59 -15.42 25.89
CA ALA A 269 16.63 -15.98 26.85
C ALA A 269 16.66 -15.18 28.17
N GLU A 270 15.50 -14.89 28.76
CA GLU A 270 15.43 -14.35 30.12
C GLU A 270 16.02 -15.35 31.12
N GLU A 271 17.01 -14.93 31.91
CA GLU A 271 17.50 -15.72 33.03
C GLU A 271 16.40 -15.78 34.11
N THR A 272 15.74 -16.93 34.25
CA THR A 272 14.80 -17.14 35.34
C THR A 272 15.58 -17.18 36.66
N SER A 273 15.61 -16.07 37.38
CA SER A 273 16.19 -16.02 38.73
C SER A 273 15.30 -16.81 39.68
N ALA A 274 15.69 -18.04 39.98
CA ALA A 274 15.06 -18.83 41.04
C ALA A 274 15.32 -18.13 42.39
N THR A 275 14.29 -17.56 42.99
CA THR A 275 14.35 -17.07 44.37
C THR A 275 14.24 -18.29 45.29
N THR A 276 15.35 -18.68 45.91
CA THR A 276 15.42 -19.68 47.00
C THR A 276 14.87 -19.15 48.31
#